data_AF-A0AA41T0L3-F1
#
_entry.id   AF-A0AA41T0L3-F1
#
_cell.length_a   1.000
_cell.length_b   1.000
_cell.length_c   1.000
_cell.angle_alpha   90.00
_cell.angle_beta   90.00
_cell.angle_gamma   90.00
#
_symmetry.space_group_name_H-M   'P 1'
#
loop_
_entity.id
_entity.type
_entity.pdbx_description
1 polymer ?
#
loop_
_entity_poly.entity_id
_entity_poly.type
_entity_poly.pdbx_seq_one_letter_code
_entity_poly.pdbx_strand_id
1 'polypeptide(L)'
;MAEAGPRRAARSRRGLRRPQTWEVSDSDSEDRSAAEAGAGVRDPAGQRRAAAWRPEQALRHLVLRVDLAVLEDTGADVLMEALGTLGCECHIEPQRPARSLRWSRVRHDPRSVPPEVWAAEEQELLLLLLLEPEEFLQGTAQLNQALVLLQLYADLDVLLVASWQELSQHVCAYTKALAQLPSKQCWDSQAFSFCTAGRWAAGQLVARDGSGLRGVWWRQIRQFNRVSSAVADAIVTAFPSPRLLQQASPQALLACSTEEERLGLLADLPVEASKGRQPRRVGPDLSRRICLFLTTTNPDLLLDLGS
;
A
#
# COMPACT_ATOMS: atom_id res chain seq x y z
N MET A 1 -0.20 -76.06 -38.02
CA MET A 1 -0.14 -76.33 -36.56
C MET A 1 -0.91 -75.22 -35.86
N ALA A 2 -2.01 -75.61 -35.19
CA ALA A 2 -2.76 -74.98 -34.08
C ALA A 2 -3.05 -73.45 -34.12
N GLU A 3 -4.26 -72.94 -33.89
CA GLU A 3 -5.61 -73.48 -33.66
C GLU A 3 -6.61 -72.29 -33.68
N ALA A 4 -7.90 -72.61 -33.90
CA ALA A 4 -9.17 -71.96 -33.46
C ALA A 4 -9.18 -70.46 -33.04
N GLY A 5 -10.10 -69.60 -33.48
CA GLY A 5 -11.56 -69.76 -33.60
C GLY A 5 -12.26 -68.41 -33.29
N PRO A 6 -13.59 -68.28 -33.45
CA PRO A 6 -14.22 -67.05 -33.99
C PRO A 6 -15.06 -66.19 -33.01
N ARG A 7 -15.55 -65.06 -33.55
CA ARG A 7 -16.53 -64.04 -33.07
C ARG A 7 -17.61 -64.51 -32.07
N ARG A 8 -17.90 -63.65 -31.06
CA ARG A 8 -19.17 -63.27 -30.35
C ARG A 8 -18.79 -62.81 -28.92
N ALA A 9 -19.44 -61.91 -28.16
CA ALA A 9 -20.74 -61.28 -28.15
C ALA A 9 -20.68 -59.94 -27.37
N ALA A 10 -21.77 -59.18 -27.46
CA ALA A 10 -22.04 -57.90 -26.83
C ALA A 10 -22.28 -57.96 -25.30
N ARG A 11 -22.01 -56.85 -24.58
CA ARG A 11 -22.99 -56.02 -23.82
C ARG A 11 -22.34 -55.12 -22.76
N SER A 12 -22.69 -53.83 -22.85
CA SER A 12 -23.25 -52.95 -21.81
C SER A 12 -22.52 -52.68 -20.47
N ARG A 13 -22.27 -51.37 -20.27
CA ARG A 13 -22.37 -50.55 -19.04
C ARG A 13 -21.91 -51.15 -17.71
N ARG A 14 -20.90 -50.51 -17.10
CA ARG A 14 -20.90 -50.16 -15.66
C ARG A 14 -19.83 -49.10 -15.39
N GLY A 15 -20.26 -48.03 -14.70
CA GLY A 15 -19.43 -46.89 -14.35
C GLY A 15 -18.34 -47.23 -13.33
N LEU A 16 -17.22 -46.53 -13.44
CA LEU A 16 -16.21 -46.45 -12.40
C LEU A 16 -16.28 -45.08 -11.74
N ARG A 17 -17.06 -45.11 -10.65
CA ARG A 17 -16.94 -44.38 -9.38
C ARG A 17 -15.89 -43.25 -9.35
N ARG A 18 -16.38 -42.02 -9.31
CA ARG A 18 -15.72 -40.92 -8.57
C ARG A 18 -15.59 -41.34 -7.09
N PRO A 19 -14.43 -41.19 -6.44
CA PRO A 19 -14.36 -41.16 -4.99
C PRO A 19 -15.05 -39.88 -4.49
N GLN A 20 -15.88 -40.07 -3.48
CA GLN A 20 -16.77 -39.08 -2.87
C GLN A 20 -15.97 -37.89 -2.33
N THR A 21 -16.19 -36.71 -2.90
CA THR A 21 -15.90 -35.44 -2.22
C THR A 21 -17.05 -35.19 -1.25
N TRP A 22 -16.72 -35.13 0.04
CA TRP A 22 -17.62 -34.89 1.16
C TRP A 22 -18.74 -33.90 0.84
N GLU A 23 -19.98 -34.42 0.86
CA GLU A 23 -21.20 -33.63 0.97
C GLU A 23 -21.33 -33.21 2.44
N VAL A 24 -21.23 -31.91 2.70
CA VAL A 24 -21.67 -31.34 3.98
C VAL A 24 -23.19 -31.20 3.88
N SER A 25 -23.87 -31.86 4.81
CA SER A 25 -25.32 -31.84 4.94
C SER A 25 -25.78 -30.43 5.31
N ASP A 26 -26.52 -29.78 4.40
CA ASP A 26 -27.29 -28.57 4.69
C ASP A 26 -28.66 -28.98 5.25
N SER A 27 -28.93 -28.59 6.50
CA SER A 27 -30.27 -28.39 7.07
C SER A 27 -30.09 -27.43 8.24
N ASP A 28 -30.31 -26.14 7.97
CA ASP A 28 -31.46 -25.34 8.43
C ASP A 28 -31.28 -24.90 9.90
N SER A 29 -31.45 -23.66 10.32
CA SER A 29 -32.11 -22.49 9.75
C SER A 29 -31.79 -21.30 10.67
N GLU A 30 -32.08 -20.07 10.21
CA GLU A 30 -32.13 -18.83 11.01
C GLU A 30 -30.79 -18.15 11.31
N ASP A 31 -30.36 -17.28 10.38
CA ASP A 31 -30.21 -15.83 10.62
C ASP A 31 -29.54 -15.19 9.39
N ARG A 32 -30.34 -14.99 8.35
CA ARG A 32 -29.96 -14.22 7.14
C ARG A 32 -30.10 -12.71 7.36
N SER A 33 -29.80 -12.22 8.56
CA SER A 33 -30.02 -10.80 8.92
C SER A 33 -28.74 -10.06 9.33
N ALA A 34 -27.60 -10.75 9.45
CA ALA A 34 -26.36 -10.14 9.96
C ALA A 34 -25.17 -10.15 8.97
N ALA A 35 -25.35 -10.62 7.74
CA ALA A 35 -24.26 -10.74 6.76
C ALA A 35 -24.16 -9.59 5.73
N GLU A 36 -25.07 -8.61 5.76
CA GLU A 36 -25.07 -7.48 4.79
C GLU A 36 -24.51 -6.16 5.34
N ALA A 37 -23.82 -6.16 6.48
CA ALA A 37 -23.27 -4.93 7.08
C ALA A 37 -21.78 -4.69 6.82
N GLY A 38 -21.12 -5.47 5.96
CA GLY A 38 -19.67 -5.35 5.70
C GLY A 38 -19.26 -5.24 4.23
N ALA A 39 -20.17 -5.47 3.29
CA ALA A 39 -19.92 -5.22 1.87
C ALA A 39 -20.20 -3.74 1.60
N GLY A 40 -19.24 -2.88 1.95
CA GLY A 40 -19.26 -1.47 1.54
C GLY A 40 -19.67 -1.40 0.08
N VAL A 41 -20.75 -0.65 -0.21
CA VAL A 41 -21.26 -0.39 -1.55
C VAL A 41 -20.06 -0.13 -2.42
N ARG A 42 -19.76 -1.03 -3.36
CA ARG A 42 -18.69 -0.83 -4.34
C ARG A 42 -19.11 0.38 -5.15
N ASP A 43 -18.66 1.56 -4.75
CA ASP A 43 -18.95 2.80 -5.45
C ASP A 43 -18.37 2.67 -6.86
N PRO A 44 -19.21 2.47 -7.88
CA PRO A 44 -18.72 2.31 -9.25
C PRO A 44 -18.12 3.63 -9.73
N ALA A 45 -18.49 4.78 -9.14
CA ALA A 45 -17.86 6.06 -9.43
C ALA A 45 -16.44 6.10 -8.83
N GLY A 46 -16.24 5.68 -7.58
CA GLY A 46 -14.93 5.52 -6.95
C GLY A 46 -14.00 4.56 -7.72
N GLN A 47 -14.50 3.42 -8.20
CA GLN A 47 -13.70 2.49 -9.02
C GLN A 47 -13.38 3.06 -10.42
N ARG A 48 -14.30 3.78 -11.05
CA ARG A 48 -14.05 4.48 -12.33
C ARG A 48 -13.08 5.64 -12.16
N ARG A 49 -13.14 6.38 -11.04
CA ARG A 49 -12.18 7.41 -10.64
C ARG A 49 -10.78 6.80 -10.45
N ALA A 50 -10.67 5.74 -9.66
CA ALA A 50 -9.39 5.04 -9.45
C ALA A 50 -8.79 4.46 -10.74
N ALA A 51 -9.64 3.96 -11.66
CA ALA A 51 -9.22 3.47 -12.97
C ALA A 51 -8.79 4.59 -13.94
N ALA A 52 -9.40 5.78 -13.86
CA ALA A 52 -9.01 6.95 -14.64
C ALA A 52 -7.65 7.52 -14.18
N TRP A 53 -7.30 7.36 -12.90
CA TRP A 53 -6.07 7.90 -12.30
C TRP A 53 -4.98 6.84 -12.10
N ARG A 54 -4.78 5.94 -13.08
CA ARG A 54 -3.65 5.01 -13.05
C ARG A 54 -2.32 5.79 -13.13
N PRO A 55 -1.28 5.39 -12.36
CA PRO A 55 0.00 6.11 -12.34
C PRO A 55 0.64 6.32 -13.72
N GLU A 56 0.44 5.36 -14.63
CA GLU A 56 0.96 5.38 -16.02
C GLU A 56 0.23 6.38 -16.94
N GLN A 57 -1.02 6.74 -16.61
CA GLN A 57 -1.86 7.65 -17.39
C GLN A 57 -1.97 9.03 -16.74
N ALA A 58 -1.68 9.12 -15.45
CA ALA A 58 -1.76 10.32 -14.63
C ALA A 58 -1.00 11.53 -15.21
N LEU A 59 0.19 11.30 -15.79
CA LEU A 59 1.00 12.38 -16.39
C LEU A 59 0.34 13.02 -17.61
N ARG A 60 -0.51 12.29 -18.35
CA ARG A 60 -1.20 12.80 -19.55
C ARG A 60 -2.25 13.86 -19.24
N HIS A 61 -2.63 13.97 -17.98
CA HIS A 61 -3.61 14.93 -17.50
C HIS A 61 -2.96 16.18 -16.92
N LEU A 62 -1.64 16.31 -17.03
CA LEU A 62 -0.86 17.40 -16.45
C LEU A 62 -0.03 18.09 -17.55
N VAL A 63 -0.19 19.41 -17.63
CA VAL A 63 0.62 20.28 -18.49
C VAL A 63 1.53 21.12 -17.61
N LEU A 64 2.83 21.05 -17.87
CA LEU A 64 3.84 21.89 -17.24
C LEU A 64 4.11 23.10 -18.13
N ARG A 65 3.94 24.30 -17.58
CA ARG A 65 4.21 25.58 -18.22
C ARG A 65 5.55 26.09 -17.73
N VAL A 66 6.49 26.29 -18.64
CA VAL A 66 7.85 26.75 -18.37
C VAL A 66 8.01 28.19 -18.84
N ASP A 67 8.44 29.08 -17.94
CA ASP A 67 8.69 30.47 -18.29
C ASP A 67 9.91 30.62 -19.22
N LEU A 68 9.83 31.56 -20.15
CA LEU A 68 10.91 31.84 -21.10
C LEU A 68 12.22 32.21 -20.41
N ALA A 69 12.18 32.94 -19.29
CA ALA A 69 13.39 33.38 -18.59
C ALA A 69 14.15 32.22 -17.91
N VAL A 70 13.50 31.06 -17.68
CA VAL A 70 14.20 29.85 -17.21
C VAL A 70 15.11 29.30 -18.30
N LEU A 71 14.70 29.42 -19.57
CA LEU A 71 15.41 28.86 -20.71
C LEU A 71 16.64 29.68 -21.13
N GLU A 72 16.82 30.87 -20.55
CA GLU A 72 17.99 31.71 -20.77
C GLU A 72 19.23 31.19 -20.02
N ASP A 73 19.04 30.34 -19.00
CA ASP A 73 20.13 29.80 -18.20
C ASP A 73 20.89 28.67 -18.91
N THR A 74 22.21 28.61 -18.70
CA THR A 74 23.12 27.66 -19.36
C THR A 74 22.88 26.17 -19.03
N GLY A 75 21.96 25.83 -18.12
CA GLY A 75 21.63 24.43 -17.78
C GLY A 75 20.16 24.06 -17.97
N ALA A 76 19.38 24.94 -18.61
CA ALA A 76 17.96 24.70 -18.85
C ALA A 76 17.70 23.53 -19.82
N ASP A 77 18.67 23.20 -20.67
CA ASP A 77 18.67 22.03 -21.55
C ASP A 77 18.55 20.72 -20.76
N VAL A 78 19.25 20.59 -19.63
CA VAL A 78 19.16 19.44 -18.71
C VAL A 78 17.74 19.26 -18.18
N LEU A 79 17.10 20.37 -17.81
CA LEU A 79 15.71 20.36 -17.33
C LEU A 79 14.75 19.96 -18.45
N MET A 80 14.88 20.54 -19.63
CA MET A 80 14.01 20.24 -20.77
C MET A 80 14.18 18.80 -21.26
N GLU A 81 15.40 18.26 -21.26
CA GLU A 81 15.66 16.85 -21.55
C GLU A 81 14.98 15.95 -20.53
N ALA A 82 15.16 16.21 -19.22
CA ALA A 82 14.53 15.42 -18.16
C ALA A 82 12.99 15.43 -18.29
N LEU A 83 12.38 16.58 -18.56
CA LEU A 83 10.95 16.72 -18.81
C LEU A 83 10.49 15.96 -20.06
N GLY A 84 11.30 15.97 -21.12
CA GLY A 84 11.07 15.16 -22.32
C GLY A 84 11.07 13.66 -22.02
N THR A 85 12.07 13.16 -21.26
CA THR A 85 12.13 11.75 -20.87
C THR A 85 11.00 11.33 -19.94
N LEU A 86 10.44 12.28 -19.17
CA LEU A 86 9.28 12.05 -18.32
C LEU A 86 8.00 11.82 -19.12
N GLY A 87 7.94 12.25 -20.38
CA GLY A 87 6.75 12.20 -21.21
C GLY A 87 5.67 13.17 -20.76
N CYS A 88 6.06 14.28 -20.13
CA CYS A 88 5.14 15.33 -19.70
C CYS A 88 4.84 16.29 -20.87
N GLU A 89 3.61 16.78 -20.96
CA GLU A 89 3.30 17.83 -21.93
C GLU A 89 3.82 19.17 -21.39
N CYS A 90 4.78 19.77 -22.10
CA CYS A 90 5.45 21.01 -21.71
C CYS A 90 5.11 22.15 -22.66
N HIS A 91 4.63 23.27 -22.14
CA HIS A 91 4.34 24.49 -22.90
C HIS A 91 5.30 25.59 -22.46
N ILE A 92 5.88 26.31 -23.41
CA ILE A 92 6.80 27.42 -23.15
C ILE A 92 6.04 28.71 -23.39
N GLU A 93 5.92 29.55 -22.38
CA GLU A 93 5.19 30.81 -22.45
C GLU A 93 5.74 31.85 -21.47
N PRO A 94 5.60 33.16 -21.73
CA PRO A 94 5.98 34.18 -20.77
C PRO A 94 5.04 34.17 -19.55
N GLN A 95 5.60 34.13 -18.35
CA GLN A 95 4.88 34.05 -17.09
C GLN A 95 5.20 35.23 -16.16
N ARG A 96 4.29 35.49 -15.22
CA ARG A 96 4.47 36.48 -14.14
C ARG A 96 4.14 35.83 -12.80
N PRO A 97 5.12 35.56 -11.93
CA PRO A 97 6.52 36.01 -12.00
C PRO A 97 7.36 35.31 -13.08
N ALA A 98 8.42 35.98 -13.54
CA ALA A 98 9.43 35.39 -14.42
C ALA A 98 10.18 34.26 -13.68
N ARG A 99 10.89 33.41 -14.44
CA ARG A 99 11.66 32.27 -13.94
C ARG A 99 10.79 31.26 -13.16
N SER A 100 9.57 31.03 -13.66
CA SER A 100 8.59 30.17 -12.98
C SER A 100 8.19 28.92 -13.77
N LEU A 101 7.85 27.87 -13.03
CA LEU A 101 7.21 26.66 -13.54
C LEU A 101 5.82 26.53 -12.93
N ARG A 102 4.81 26.28 -13.75
CA ARG A 102 3.42 26.04 -13.32
C ARG A 102 2.90 24.70 -13.80
N TRP A 103 2.06 24.08 -12.99
CA TRP A 103 1.34 22.87 -13.38
C TRP A 103 -0.15 23.15 -13.50
N SER A 104 -0.74 22.73 -14.61
CA SER A 104 -2.17 22.84 -14.88
C SER A 104 -2.71 21.49 -15.29
N ARG A 105 -3.97 21.18 -14.94
CA ARG A 105 -4.61 19.93 -15.39
C ARG A 105 -5.27 20.14 -16.75
N VAL A 106 -5.09 19.18 -17.65
CA VAL A 106 -5.75 19.15 -18.95
C VAL A 106 -7.25 19.00 -18.74
N ARG A 107 -8.05 19.95 -19.23
CA ARG A 107 -9.50 19.78 -19.31
C ARG A 107 -9.80 18.74 -20.38
N HIS A 108 -10.13 17.51 -19.97
CA HIS A 108 -10.69 16.54 -20.90
C HIS A 108 -12.15 16.87 -21.24
N ASP A 109 -12.57 16.50 -22.45
CA ASP A 109 -13.94 16.65 -22.93
C ASP A 109 -14.92 15.99 -21.92
N PRO A 110 -15.93 16.72 -21.41
CA PRO A 110 -16.89 16.25 -20.40
C PRO A 110 -17.69 14.99 -20.80
N ARG A 111 -17.56 14.52 -22.04
CA ARG A 111 -18.19 13.28 -22.52
C ARG A 111 -17.43 12.00 -22.16
N SER A 112 -16.19 12.10 -21.66
CA SER A 112 -15.32 10.95 -21.40
C SER A 112 -15.22 10.55 -19.93
N VAL A 113 -15.46 11.47 -18.99
CA VAL A 113 -15.40 11.24 -17.53
C VAL A 113 -16.43 12.15 -16.83
N PRO A 114 -17.16 11.69 -15.80
CA PRO A 114 -18.18 12.50 -15.12
C PRO A 114 -17.62 13.81 -14.53
N PRO A 115 -18.33 14.95 -14.67
CA PRO A 115 -17.92 16.26 -14.13
C PRO A 115 -17.65 16.25 -12.62
N GLU A 116 -18.31 15.39 -11.86
CA GLU A 116 -18.16 15.23 -10.41
C GLU A 116 -16.78 14.70 -9.96
N VAL A 117 -15.92 14.28 -10.90
CA VAL A 117 -14.51 13.89 -10.63
C VAL A 117 -13.58 15.11 -10.60
N TRP A 118 -14.00 16.21 -11.22
CA TRP A 118 -13.15 17.39 -11.49
C TRP A 118 -13.67 18.67 -10.84
N ALA A 119 -14.78 18.59 -10.09
CA ALA A 119 -15.65 19.73 -9.79
C ALA A 119 -15.14 20.70 -8.71
N ALA A 120 -14.02 20.41 -8.06
CA ALA A 120 -13.39 21.35 -7.15
C ALA A 120 -11.89 21.06 -7.14
N GLU A 121 -11.11 21.79 -7.93
CA GLU A 121 -9.68 21.98 -7.65
C GLU A 121 -9.14 23.05 -8.61
N GLU A 122 -8.48 24.04 -8.02
CA GLU A 122 -8.09 25.31 -8.60
C GLU A 122 -7.19 25.12 -9.84
N GLN A 123 -7.44 25.95 -10.84
CA GLN A 123 -6.57 26.04 -12.01
C GLN A 123 -5.28 26.75 -11.59
N GLU A 124 -4.15 26.11 -11.86
CA GLU A 124 -2.80 26.34 -11.28
C GLU A 124 -2.62 25.61 -9.96
N LEU A 125 -2.06 24.40 -10.04
CA LEU A 125 -1.87 23.56 -8.86
C LEU A 125 -0.82 24.18 -7.93
N LEU A 126 0.35 24.54 -8.47
CA LEU A 126 1.52 25.04 -7.73
C LEU A 126 2.42 25.89 -8.64
N LEU A 127 3.22 26.77 -8.05
CA LEU A 127 4.20 27.65 -8.71
C LEU A 127 5.59 27.38 -8.11
N LEU A 128 6.55 26.97 -8.94
CA LEU A 128 7.96 26.90 -8.53
C LEU A 128 8.70 28.12 -9.10
N LEU A 129 9.33 28.91 -8.23
CA LEU A 129 10.13 30.07 -8.61
C LEU A 129 11.62 29.75 -8.48
N LEU A 130 12.38 29.92 -9.56
CA LEU A 130 13.82 29.72 -9.58
C LEU A 130 14.55 31.04 -9.32
N LEU A 131 15.23 31.12 -8.19
CA LEU A 131 16.00 32.30 -7.78
C LEU A 131 17.50 31.97 -7.83
N GLU A 132 18.31 32.93 -8.29
CA GLU A 132 19.76 32.76 -8.17
C GLU A 132 20.21 32.95 -6.72
N PRO A 133 21.28 32.27 -6.27
CA PRO A 133 21.78 32.41 -4.90
C PRO A 133 22.11 33.85 -4.52
N GLU A 134 22.60 34.65 -5.47
CA GLU A 134 22.95 36.06 -5.21
C GLU A 134 21.71 36.93 -5.01
N GLU A 135 20.63 36.69 -5.78
CA GLU A 135 19.35 37.37 -5.62
C GLU A 135 18.70 37.02 -4.27
N PHE A 136 18.85 35.78 -3.82
CA PHE A 136 18.31 35.30 -2.55
C PHE A 136 19.11 35.82 -1.34
N LEU A 137 20.44 35.88 -1.45
CA LEU A 137 21.33 36.22 -0.32
C LEU A 137 21.53 37.73 -0.11
N GLN A 138 21.05 38.59 -1.02
CA GLN A 138 21.20 40.05 -0.93
C GLN A 138 20.48 40.72 0.27
N GLY A 139 19.70 39.99 1.07
CA GLY A 139 18.92 40.56 2.18
C GLY A 139 19.08 39.94 3.56
N THR A 140 19.82 38.83 3.71
CA THR A 140 19.83 38.08 4.98
C THR A 140 21.23 37.64 5.38
N ALA A 141 21.72 38.16 6.51
CA ALA A 141 23.03 37.82 7.05
C ALA A 141 23.18 36.34 7.46
N GLN A 142 22.08 35.56 7.46
CA GLN A 142 22.09 34.12 7.74
C GLN A 142 21.02 33.41 6.89
N LEU A 143 21.47 32.62 5.91
CA LEU A 143 20.63 31.79 5.03
C LEU A 143 19.57 30.99 5.82
N ASN A 144 19.97 30.30 6.89
CA ASN A 144 19.04 29.49 7.69
C ASN A 144 17.95 30.32 8.38
N GLN A 145 18.24 31.56 8.79
CA GLN A 145 17.22 32.43 9.39
C GLN A 145 16.21 32.86 8.32
N ALA A 146 16.66 33.17 7.11
CA ALA A 146 15.79 33.51 5.98
C ALA A 146 14.82 32.38 5.65
N LEU A 147 15.34 31.15 5.54
CA LEU A 147 14.54 29.96 5.23
C LEU A 147 13.45 29.71 6.27
N VAL A 148 13.80 29.83 7.57
CA VAL A 148 12.84 29.66 8.66
C VAL A 148 11.78 30.76 8.64
N LEU A 149 12.16 32.01 8.37
CA LEU A 149 11.20 33.11 8.27
C LEU A 149 10.23 32.93 7.09
N LEU A 150 10.72 32.51 5.92
CA LEU A 150 9.87 32.22 4.77
C LEU A 150 8.88 31.09 5.07
N GLN A 151 9.33 30.02 5.73
CA GLN A 151 8.48 28.93 6.13
C GLN A 151 7.42 29.36 7.16
N LEU A 152 7.80 30.15 8.18
CA LEU A 152 6.89 30.54 9.26
C LEU A 152 5.89 31.65 8.87
N TYR A 153 6.32 32.63 8.07
CA TYR A 153 5.52 33.82 7.78
C TYR A 153 4.86 33.81 6.41
N ALA A 154 5.39 33.06 5.44
CA ALA A 154 4.89 33.05 4.06
C ALA A 154 4.37 31.67 3.61
N ASP A 155 4.48 30.63 4.44
CA ASP A 155 4.11 29.24 4.11
C ASP A 155 4.77 28.76 2.79
N LEU A 156 6.02 29.19 2.58
CA LEU A 156 6.79 28.86 1.38
C LEU A 156 7.75 27.71 1.68
N ASP A 157 7.67 26.67 0.86
CA ASP A 157 8.68 25.62 0.79
C ASP A 157 9.87 26.10 -0.06
N VAL A 158 11.07 26.10 0.53
CA VAL A 158 12.31 26.50 -0.15
C VAL A 158 13.23 25.30 -0.29
N LEU A 159 13.65 25.02 -1.53
CA LEU A 159 14.63 23.98 -1.85
C LEU A 159 15.90 24.62 -2.41
N LEU A 160 17.03 24.33 -1.77
CA LEU A 160 18.35 24.68 -2.29
C LEU A 160 18.90 23.51 -3.09
N VAL A 161 19.27 23.76 -4.35
CA VAL A 161 19.84 22.77 -5.26
C VAL A 161 21.22 23.24 -5.71
N ALA A 162 22.17 22.31 -5.78
CA ALA A 162 23.55 22.62 -6.17
C ALA A 162 23.77 22.52 -7.69
N SER A 163 22.83 21.91 -8.43
CA SER A 163 22.95 21.70 -9.87
C SER A 163 21.61 21.63 -10.59
N TRP A 164 21.65 21.89 -11.90
CA TRP A 164 20.51 21.66 -12.80
C TRP A 164 20.06 20.20 -12.84
N GLN A 165 20.96 19.25 -12.60
CA GLN A 165 20.60 17.83 -12.52
C GLN A 165 19.70 17.54 -11.30
N GLU A 166 20.05 18.07 -10.12
CA GLU A 166 19.25 17.92 -8.90
C GLU A 166 17.89 18.62 -9.04
N LEU A 167 17.89 19.83 -9.60
CA LEU A 167 16.66 20.57 -9.92
C LEU A 167 15.76 19.74 -10.84
N SER A 168 16.31 19.19 -11.92
CA SER A 168 15.56 18.39 -12.90
C SER A 168 14.96 17.13 -12.29
N GLN A 169 15.72 16.43 -11.45
CA GLN A 169 15.23 15.28 -10.70
C GLN A 169 14.09 15.66 -9.76
N HIS A 170 14.23 16.78 -9.04
CA HIS A 170 13.21 17.28 -8.14
C HIS A 170 11.93 17.65 -8.90
N VAL A 171 12.04 18.47 -9.96
CA VAL A 171 10.91 18.86 -10.82
C VAL A 171 10.21 17.62 -11.38
N CYS A 172 10.95 16.60 -11.83
CA CYS A 172 10.37 15.35 -12.32
C CYS A 172 9.63 14.57 -11.22
N ALA A 173 10.22 14.44 -10.02
CA ALA A 173 9.59 13.77 -8.89
C ALA A 173 8.32 14.52 -8.44
N TYR A 174 8.38 15.84 -8.40
CA TYR A 174 7.28 16.72 -8.05
C TYR A 174 6.13 16.60 -9.07
N THR A 175 6.45 16.67 -10.36
CA THR A 175 5.51 16.47 -11.46
C THR A 175 4.79 15.12 -11.36
N LYS A 176 5.53 14.03 -11.07
CA LYS A 176 4.92 12.71 -10.83
C LYS A 176 4.02 12.70 -9.60
N ALA A 177 4.42 13.37 -8.53
CA ALA A 177 3.62 13.45 -7.31
C ALA A 177 2.29 14.19 -7.55
N LEU A 178 2.32 15.31 -8.28
CA LEU A 178 1.12 16.06 -8.67
C LEU A 178 0.19 15.26 -9.57
N ALA A 179 0.74 14.57 -10.55
CA ALA A 179 -0.03 13.69 -11.41
C ALA A 179 -0.75 12.59 -10.59
N GLN A 180 -0.09 12.03 -9.57
CA GLN A 180 -0.62 10.95 -8.73
C GLN A 180 -1.54 11.43 -7.60
N LEU A 181 -1.58 12.73 -7.31
CA LEU A 181 -2.31 13.30 -6.18
C LEU A 181 -3.80 12.89 -6.14
N PRO A 182 -4.56 12.91 -7.25
CA PRO A 182 -5.98 12.55 -7.24
C PRO A 182 -6.19 11.07 -6.93
N SER A 183 -5.28 10.22 -7.42
CA SER A 183 -5.29 8.79 -7.10
C SER A 183 -5.13 8.63 -5.58
N LYS A 184 -4.11 9.26 -4.99
CA LYS A 184 -3.84 9.19 -3.54
C LYS A 184 -5.01 9.66 -2.69
N GLN A 185 -5.60 10.81 -2.98
CA GLN A 185 -6.78 11.31 -2.26
C GLN A 185 -7.96 10.31 -2.31
N CYS A 186 -8.17 9.65 -3.47
CA CYS A 186 -9.20 8.63 -3.62
C CYS A 186 -8.90 7.36 -2.81
N TRP A 187 -7.63 6.99 -2.62
CA TRP A 187 -7.21 5.86 -1.79
C TRP A 187 -7.29 6.20 -0.29
N ASP A 188 -6.91 7.40 0.10
CA ASP A 188 -6.93 7.87 1.50
C ASP A 188 -8.35 7.91 2.07
N SER A 189 -9.35 8.08 1.20
CA SER A 189 -10.77 8.03 1.56
C SER A 189 -11.32 6.61 1.75
N GLN A 190 -10.55 5.55 1.46
CA GLN A 190 -10.98 4.17 1.64
C GLN A 190 -10.68 3.66 3.06
N ALA A 191 -11.56 2.80 3.57
CA ALA A 191 -11.54 2.28 4.96
C ALA A 191 -10.25 1.52 5.39
N PHE A 192 -9.30 1.28 4.47
CA PHE A 192 -8.04 0.59 4.73
C PHE A 192 -6.85 1.27 4.03
N SER A 193 -6.62 2.56 4.30
CA SER A 193 -5.49 3.33 3.77
C SER A 193 -4.12 2.70 4.10
N PHE A 194 -4.01 1.98 5.23
CA PHE A 194 -2.80 1.27 5.66
C PHE A 194 -2.47 0.03 4.80
N CYS A 195 -3.47 -0.72 4.34
CA CYS A 195 -3.27 -2.06 3.76
C CYS A 195 -2.92 -2.06 2.27
N THR A 196 -2.97 -0.91 1.60
CA THR A 196 -2.94 -0.83 0.13
C THR A 196 -1.73 -0.10 -0.44
N ALA A 197 -0.85 0.47 0.39
CA ALA A 197 0.30 1.25 -0.06
C ALA A 197 1.65 0.79 0.55
N GLY A 198 2.72 0.90 -0.26
CA GLY A 198 4.10 0.71 0.18
C GLY A 198 4.55 -0.74 0.40
N ARG A 199 5.64 -0.94 1.15
CA ARG A 199 6.22 -2.27 1.44
C ARG A 199 5.25 -3.23 2.16
N TRP A 200 4.18 -2.68 2.75
CA TRP A 200 3.13 -3.41 3.46
C TRP A 200 2.15 -4.11 2.50
N ALA A 201 1.96 -3.60 1.28
CA ALA A 201 1.09 -4.17 0.26
C ALA A 201 1.75 -5.30 -0.57
N ALA A 202 3.05 -5.55 -0.37
CA ALA A 202 3.77 -6.56 -1.14
C ALA A 202 3.36 -7.98 -0.69
N GLY A 203 2.55 -8.63 -1.52
CA GLY A 203 2.17 -10.03 -1.35
C GLY A 203 3.36 -11.00 -1.39
N GLN A 204 3.17 -12.19 -0.84
CA GLN A 204 4.10 -13.31 -0.97
C GLN A 204 3.56 -14.26 -2.04
N LEU A 205 4.41 -14.63 -3.00
CA LEU A 205 4.04 -15.64 -4.00
C LEU A 205 3.86 -17.00 -3.31
N VAL A 206 2.74 -17.66 -3.59
CA VAL A 206 2.39 -18.99 -3.08
C VAL A 206 2.11 -19.89 -4.27
N ALA A 207 2.82 -21.02 -4.33
CA ALA A 207 2.62 -22.03 -5.36
C ALA A 207 1.41 -22.92 -5.04
N ARG A 208 0.92 -23.67 -6.04
CA ARG A 208 -0.32 -24.48 -5.91
C ARG A 208 -0.20 -25.62 -4.88
N ASP A 209 1.01 -26.04 -4.59
CA ASP A 209 1.35 -27.03 -3.57
C ASP A 209 1.37 -26.45 -2.14
N GLY A 210 1.15 -25.15 -1.98
CA GLY A 210 1.23 -24.44 -0.70
C GLY A 210 2.63 -23.96 -0.33
N SER A 211 3.63 -24.18 -1.19
CA SER A 211 4.97 -23.63 -0.98
C SER A 211 4.91 -22.10 -0.97
N GLY A 212 5.32 -21.50 0.15
CA GLY A 212 5.23 -20.06 0.41
C GLY A 212 4.25 -19.67 1.52
N LEU A 213 3.32 -20.55 1.93
CA LEU A 213 2.34 -20.25 2.99
C LEU A 213 3.00 -19.97 4.35
N ARG A 214 4.13 -20.64 4.66
CA ARG A 214 4.90 -20.32 5.87
C ARG A 214 5.44 -18.88 5.84
N GLY A 215 5.87 -18.41 4.67
CA GLY A 215 6.30 -17.02 4.47
C GLY A 215 5.15 -16.03 4.59
N VAL A 216 3.95 -16.39 4.12
CA VAL A 216 2.72 -15.62 4.34
C VAL A 216 2.43 -15.51 5.84
N TRP A 217 2.45 -16.63 6.56
CA TRP A 217 2.18 -16.64 7.99
C TRP A 217 3.18 -15.77 8.77
N TRP A 218 4.46 -15.86 8.44
CA TRP A 218 5.49 -14.99 9.01
C TRP A 218 5.23 -13.51 8.75
N ARG A 219 4.82 -13.14 7.52
CA ARG A 219 4.45 -11.76 7.20
C ARG A 219 3.20 -11.29 7.94
N GLN A 220 2.22 -12.17 8.15
CA GLN A 220 1.02 -11.88 8.94
C GLN A 220 1.38 -11.56 10.39
N ILE A 221 2.25 -12.36 11.02
CA ILE A 221 2.76 -12.06 12.37
C ILE A 221 3.51 -10.73 12.42
N ARG A 222 4.23 -10.36 11.35
CA ARG A 222 4.91 -9.05 11.27
C ARG A 222 3.99 -7.85 11.06
N GLN A 223 2.69 -8.05 10.77
CA GLN A 223 1.74 -6.94 10.69
C GLN A 223 1.37 -6.40 12.07
N PHE A 224 1.55 -7.19 13.14
CA PHE A 224 1.29 -6.71 14.49
C PHE A 224 2.31 -5.64 14.89
N ASN A 225 1.82 -4.60 15.56
CA ASN A 225 2.67 -3.52 16.04
C ASN A 225 3.77 -4.05 16.97
N ARG A 226 4.99 -3.52 16.82
CA ARG A 226 6.17 -3.86 17.65
C ARG A 226 6.67 -5.31 17.49
N VAL A 227 6.39 -5.97 16.37
CA VAL A 227 6.95 -7.29 16.04
C VAL A 227 8.21 -7.16 15.19
N SER A 228 9.32 -7.65 15.71
CA SER A 228 10.58 -7.77 14.97
C SER A 228 10.65 -9.08 14.17
N SER A 229 11.54 -9.16 13.18
CA SER A 229 11.78 -10.38 12.41
C SER A 229 12.11 -11.59 13.29
N ALA A 230 12.97 -11.41 14.31
CA ALA A 230 13.35 -12.49 15.22
C ALA A 230 12.17 -13.01 16.06
N VAL A 231 11.26 -12.12 16.46
CA VAL A 231 10.04 -12.49 17.19
C VAL A 231 9.08 -13.27 16.28
N ALA A 232 8.92 -12.82 15.03
CA ALA A 232 8.11 -13.53 14.04
C ALA A 232 8.71 -14.92 13.74
N ASP A 233 10.03 -15.03 13.63
CA ASP A 233 10.72 -16.31 13.43
C ASP A 233 10.49 -17.26 14.61
N ALA A 234 10.60 -16.77 15.85
CA ALA A 234 10.33 -17.56 17.05
C ALA A 234 8.88 -18.10 17.05
N ILE A 235 7.90 -17.23 16.82
CA ILE A 235 6.47 -17.60 16.81
C ILE A 235 6.16 -18.60 15.69
N VAL A 236 6.63 -18.35 14.46
CA VAL A 236 6.38 -19.25 13.32
C VAL A 236 7.13 -20.58 13.45
N THR A 237 8.26 -20.60 14.17
CA THR A 237 8.98 -21.84 14.47
C THR A 237 8.24 -22.68 15.51
N ALA A 238 7.71 -22.06 16.56
CA ALA A 238 6.90 -22.73 17.57
C ALA A 238 5.51 -23.15 17.04
N PHE A 239 4.90 -22.30 16.22
CA PHE A 239 3.57 -22.50 15.63
C PHE A 239 3.64 -22.31 14.10
N PRO A 240 3.98 -23.37 13.34
CA PRO A 240 4.15 -23.31 11.89
C PRO A 240 2.89 -22.98 11.09
N SER A 241 1.71 -23.02 11.72
CA SER A 241 0.45 -22.66 11.09
C SER A 241 -0.47 -21.88 12.04
N PRO A 242 -1.32 -20.97 11.53
CA PRO A 242 -2.30 -20.26 12.33
C PRO A 242 -3.25 -21.20 13.07
N ARG A 243 -3.60 -22.34 12.46
CA ARG A 243 -4.48 -23.34 13.08
C ARG A 243 -3.88 -23.97 14.33
N LEU A 244 -2.58 -24.24 14.34
CA LEU A 244 -1.92 -24.78 15.54
C LEU A 244 -1.95 -23.75 16.67
N LEU A 245 -1.74 -22.48 16.37
CA LEU A 245 -1.84 -21.40 17.35
C LEU A 245 -3.29 -21.23 17.86
N GLN A 246 -4.26 -21.28 16.94
CA GLN A 246 -5.69 -21.23 17.26
C GLN A 246 -6.20 -22.45 18.00
N GLN A 247 -5.55 -23.62 17.88
CA GLN A 247 -5.91 -24.85 18.61
C GLN A 247 -5.21 -24.93 19.96
N ALA A 248 -3.99 -24.41 20.06
CA ALA A 248 -3.25 -24.33 21.31
C ALA A 248 -3.96 -23.43 22.33
N SER A 249 -4.64 -22.36 21.88
CA SER A 249 -5.46 -21.49 22.74
C SER A 249 -6.63 -22.25 23.44
N PRO A 250 -7.53 -22.95 22.72
CA PRO A 250 -8.60 -23.79 23.29
C PRO A 250 -8.12 -25.11 23.92
N GLN A 251 -7.01 -25.71 23.48
CA GLN A 251 -6.43 -26.90 24.13
C GLN A 251 -5.72 -26.55 25.44
N ALA A 252 -5.04 -25.40 25.51
CA ALA A 252 -4.58 -24.84 26.78
C ALA A 252 -5.79 -24.59 27.69
N LEU A 253 -6.89 -24.05 27.16
CA LEU A 253 -8.19 -23.88 27.84
C LEU A 253 -8.82 -25.17 28.42
N LEU A 254 -8.44 -26.36 27.91
CA LEU A 254 -8.86 -27.64 28.50
C LEU A 254 -7.93 -28.09 29.65
N ALA A 255 -6.72 -27.53 29.74
CA ALA A 255 -5.72 -27.79 30.77
C ALA A 255 -5.57 -26.63 31.79
N CYS A 256 -6.06 -25.44 31.46
CA CYS A 256 -5.91 -24.15 32.13
C CYS A 256 -7.28 -23.51 32.39
N SER A 257 -7.52 -22.97 33.59
CA SER A 257 -8.85 -22.48 34.00
C SER A 257 -9.05 -20.97 33.86
N THR A 258 -8.05 -20.19 33.42
CA THR A 258 -8.10 -18.72 33.43
C THR A 258 -7.81 -18.08 32.07
N GLU A 259 -8.50 -16.97 31.79
CA GLU A 259 -8.30 -16.19 30.57
C GLU A 259 -6.88 -15.59 30.46
N GLU A 260 -6.23 -15.35 31.60
CA GLU A 260 -4.86 -14.84 31.68
C GLU A 260 -3.82 -15.82 31.10
N GLU A 261 -3.95 -17.12 31.39
CA GLU A 261 -3.05 -18.15 30.85
C GLU A 261 -3.20 -18.29 29.32
N ARG A 262 -4.43 -18.14 28.81
CA ARG A 262 -4.72 -18.11 27.37
C ARG A 262 -4.05 -16.91 26.69
N LEU A 263 -4.12 -15.73 27.31
CA LEU A 263 -3.50 -14.51 26.78
C LEU A 263 -1.97 -14.54 26.91
N GLY A 264 -1.42 -15.31 27.83
CA GLY A 264 0.02 -15.48 28.07
C GLY A 264 0.71 -16.58 27.23
N LEU A 265 0.00 -17.31 26.38
CA LEU A 265 0.53 -18.49 25.67
C LEU A 265 1.89 -18.30 24.97
N LEU A 266 2.12 -17.13 24.37
CA LEU A 266 3.35 -16.80 23.66
C LEU A 266 4.34 -16.02 24.52
N ALA A 267 3.94 -15.56 25.72
CA ALA A 267 4.69 -14.58 26.50
C ALA A 267 6.12 -15.06 26.81
N ASP A 268 6.26 -16.34 27.14
CA ASP A 268 7.52 -16.95 27.53
C ASP A 268 8.36 -17.48 26.36
N LEU A 269 7.88 -17.37 25.12
CA LEU A 269 8.58 -17.93 23.98
C LEU A 269 9.96 -17.25 23.80
N PRO A 270 11.06 -18.02 23.75
CA PRO A 270 12.40 -17.46 23.59
C PRO A 270 12.59 -16.89 22.19
N VAL A 271 13.23 -15.73 22.12
CA VAL A 271 13.59 -15.06 20.87
C VAL A 271 15.10 -15.15 20.73
N GLU A 272 15.54 -15.77 19.64
CA GLU A 272 16.96 -15.92 19.33
C GLU A 272 17.67 -14.57 19.32
N ALA A 273 18.70 -14.44 20.18
CA ALA A 273 19.49 -13.23 20.29
C ALA A 273 20.67 -13.31 19.31
N SER A 274 20.88 -12.26 18.52
CA SER A 274 22.14 -12.08 17.80
C SER A 274 23.30 -12.01 18.79
N LYS A 275 24.44 -12.64 18.48
CA LYS A 275 25.62 -12.78 19.37
C LYS A 275 25.87 -11.52 20.21
N GLY A 276 25.89 -11.68 21.54
CA GLY A 276 26.19 -10.61 22.51
C GLY A 276 24.99 -9.81 23.02
N ARG A 277 23.75 -10.15 22.63
CA ARG A 277 22.53 -9.49 23.12
C ARG A 277 21.84 -10.36 24.18
N GLN A 278 21.22 -9.71 25.18
CA GLN A 278 20.47 -10.41 26.25
C GLN A 278 19.37 -11.30 25.66
N PRO A 279 19.11 -12.48 26.27
CA PRO A 279 18.00 -13.32 25.88
C PRO A 279 16.69 -12.53 26.02
N ARG A 280 15.87 -12.58 24.98
CA ARG A 280 14.59 -11.87 24.93
C ARG A 280 13.46 -12.88 24.79
N ARG A 281 12.30 -12.52 25.32
CA ARG A 281 11.05 -13.26 25.15
C ARG A 281 10.07 -12.41 24.36
N VAL A 282 9.02 -13.02 23.83
CA VAL A 282 7.97 -12.33 23.08
C VAL A 282 7.23 -11.31 23.96
N GLY A 283 6.98 -11.67 25.23
CA GLY A 283 6.34 -10.80 26.21
C GLY A 283 4.80 -10.88 26.23
N PRO A 284 4.17 -10.57 27.38
CA PRO A 284 2.74 -10.77 27.61
C PRO A 284 1.85 -9.89 26.73
N ASP A 285 2.24 -8.64 26.47
CA ASP A 285 1.45 -7.71 25.66
C ASP A 285 1.29 -8.20 24.21
N LEU A 286 2.37 -8.71 23.62
CA LEU A 286 2.32 -9.23 22.26
C LEU A 286 1.55 -10.55 22.20
N SER A 287 1.74 -11.42 23.20
CA SER A 287 0.97 -12.66 23.33
C SER A 287 -0.54 -12.37 23.39
N ARG A 288 -0.95 -11.42 24.26
CA ARG A 288 -2.35 -10.99 24.40
C ARG A 288 -2.91 -10.50 23.08
N ARG A 289 -2.19 -9.63 22.36
CA ARG A 289 -2.64 -9.07 21.08
C ARG A 289 -2.89 -10.13 20.02
N ILE A 290 -1.96 -11.07 19.88
CA ILE A 290 -2.08 -12.15 18.91
C ILE A 290 -3.25 -13.07 19.28
N CYS A 291 -3.38 -13.43 20.56
CA CYS A 291 -4.48 -14.25 21.05
C CYS A 291 -5.84 -13.57 20.82
N LEU A 292 -5.97 -12.30 21.20
CA LEU A 292 -7.20 -11.52 20.99
C LEU A 292 -7.58 -11.46 19.52
N PHE A 293 -6.62 -11.17 18.63
CA PHE A 293 -6.87 -11.12 17.19
C PHE A 293 -7.38 -12.45 16.62
N LEU A 294 -6.88 -13.58 17.12
CA LEU A 294 -7.27 -14.91 16.61
C LEU A 294 -8.59 -15.43 17.20
N THR A 295 -9.05 -14.86 18.31
CA THR A 295 -10.26 -15.31 19.02
C THR A 295 -11.43 -14.33 18.95
N THR A 296 -11.19 -13.03 18.73
CA THR A 296 -12.24 -12.02 18.71
C THR A 296 -13.13 -12.17 17.48
N THR A 297 -14.43 -11.90 17.67
CA THR A 297 -15.40 -11.73 16.58
C THR A 297 -15.67 -10.25 16.29
N ASN A 298 -15.19 -9.34 17.16
CA ASN A 298 -15.36 -7.90 16.99
C ASN A 298 -14.23 -7.31 16.12
N PRO A 299 -14.52 -6.78 14.92
CA PRO A 299 -13.52 -6.19 14.03
C PRO A 299 -12.97 -4.85 14.54
N ASP A 300 -13.69 -4.14 15.39
CA ASP A 300 -13.31 -2.82 15.92
C ASP A 300 -12.53 -2.91 17.23
N LEU A 301 -12.17 -4.12 17.67
CA LEU A 301 -11.42 -4.33 18.91
C LEU A 301 -10.00 -3.78 18.79
N LEU A 302 -9.69 -2.79 19.64
CA LEU A 302 -8.35 -2.24 19.74
C LEU A 302 -7.41 -3.21 20.48
N LEU A 303 -6.41 -3.71 19.76
CA LEU A 303 -5.45 -4.67 20.29
C LEU A 303 -4.42 -4.02 21.25
N ASP A 304 -4.06 -2.76 21.03
CA ASP A 304 -2.98 -2.06 21.75
C ASP A 304 -3.43 -1.38 23.06
N LEU A 305 -4.71 -1.52 23.46
CA LEU A 305 -5.14 -1.07 24.79
C LEU A 305 -4.57 -2.02 25.85
N GLY A 306 -3.45 -1.61 26.44
CA GLY A 306 -2.97 -2.16 27.70
C GLY A 306 -3.93 -1.80 28.83
N SER A 307 -4.26 -2.78 29.65
CA SER A 307 -4.63 -2.55 31.05
C SER A 307 -3.40 -2.18 31.86
#